data_AF-A0A928K134-F1
#
_entry.id   AF-A0A928K134-F1
#
_cell.length_a   1.000
_cell.length_b   1.000
_cell.length_c   1.000
_cell.angle_alpha   90.00
_cell.angle_beta   90.00
_cell.angle_gamma   90.00
#
_symmetry.space_group_name_H-M   'P 1'
#
loop_
_entity.id
_entity.type
_entity.pdbx_description
1 polymer ?
#
loop_
_entity_poly.entity_id
_entity_poly.type
_entity_poly.pdbx_seq_one_letter_code
_entity_poly.pdbx_strand_id
1 'polypeptide(L)'
;MAKINVTVSELFNAVNLLNERNGSFRGKVVEMASLESELGAMWQGEANNAFRTAFNNDRQAWDNFAKLVDQYIATLKSIADRYVQTEETNTTQAKNRTY
;
A
#
# COMPACT_ATOMS: atom_id res chain seq x y z
N MET A 1 8.27 -10.79 -29.61
CA MET A 1 7.99 -10.71 -28.16
C MET A 1 7.83 -9.24 -27.82
N ALA A 2 6.67 -8.83 -27.28
CA ALA A 2 6.50 -7.47 -26.80
C ALA A 2 7.53 -7.22 -25.69
N LYS A 3 8.22 -6.08 -25.76
CA LYS A 3 9.28 -5.73 -24.82
C LYS A 3 8.61 -5.34 -23.50
N ILE A 4 8.48 -6.31 -22.61
CA ILE A 4 8.01 -6.10 -21.24
C ILE A 4 9.15 -5.38 -20.50
N ASN A 5 8.98 -4.10 -20.18
CA ASN A 5 9.97 -3.34 -19.42
C ASN A 5 9.96 -3.67 -17.92
N VAL A 6 8.89 -4.31 -17.42
CA VAL A 6 8.75 -4.81 -16.03
C VAL A 6 8.03 -6.14 -16.09
N THR A 7 8.70 -7.22 -15.71
CA THR A 7 8.13 -8.57 -15.68
C THR A 7 7.01 -8.67 -14.64
N VAL A 8 6.08 -9.60 -14.84
CA VAL A 8 5.03 -9.90 -13.87
C VAL A 8 5.63 -10.28 -12.50
N SER A 9 6.80 -10.95 -12.50
CA SER A 9 7.53 -11.30 -11.28
C SER A 9 8.05 -10.07 -10.52
N GLU A 10 8.63 -9.09 -11.22
CA GLU A 10 9.08 -7.84 -10.61
C GLU A 10 7.92 -7.03 -10.04
N LEU A 11 6.76 -7.05 -10.71
CA LEU A 11 5.54 -6.41 -10.23
C LEU A 11 5.01 -7.07 -8.94
N PHE A 12 5.01 -8.40 -8.86
CA PHE A 12 4.65 -9.11 -7.62
C PHE A 12 5.62 -8.82 -6.48
N ASN A 13 6.93 -8.75 -6.76
CA ASN A 13 7.93 -8.40 -5.75
C ASN A 13 7.70 -6.99 -5.20
N ALA A 14 7.44 -6.01 -6.08
CA ALA A 14 7.11 -4.64 -5.69
C ALA A 14 5.83 -4.57 -4.84
N VAL A 15 4.79 -5.32 -5.23
CA VAL A 15 3.53 -5.44 -4.48
C VAL A 15 3.77 -6.01 -3.08
N ASN A 16 4.59 -7.05 -2.94
CA ASN A 16 4.88 -7.66 -1.64
C ASN A 16 5.65 -6.69 -0.74
N LEU A 17 6.66 -6.02 -1.28
CA LEU A 17 7.43 -5.00 -0.57
C LEU A 17 6.54 -3.84 -0.11
N LEU A 18 5.63 -3.35 -0.98
CA LEU A 18 4.69 -2.29 -0.62
C LEU A 18 3.73 -2.72 0.50
N ASN A 19 3.24 -3.96 0.48
CA ASN A 19 2.39 -4.49 1.55
C ASN A 19 3.15 -4.53 2.89
N GLU A 20 4.39 -5.03 2.89
CA GLU A 20 5.23 -5.09 4.09
C GLU A 20 5.49 -3.69 4.66
N ARG A 21 5.87 -2.74 3.79
CA ARG A 21 6.16 -1.35 4.20
C ARG A 21 4.90 -0.64 4.69
N ASN A 22 3.75 -0.83 4.05
CA ASN A 22 2.49 -0.23 4.51
C ASN A 22 2.04 -0.82 5.85
N GLY A 23 2.23 -2.13 6.06
CA GLY A 23 2.00 -2.78 7.34
C GLY A 23 2.91 -2.23 8.45
N SER A 24 4.21 -2.11 8.18
CA SER A 24 5.18 -1.51 9.10
C SER A 24 4.83 -0.06 9.43
N PHE A 25 4.44 0.73 8.43
CA PHE A 25 3.99 2.12 8.60
C PHE A 25 2.79 2.21 9.55
N ARG A 26 1.75 1.40 9.33
CA ARG A 26 0.60 1.33 10.24
C ARG A 26 1.00 0.96 11.66
N GLY A 27 1.91 0.00 11.82
CA GLY A 27 2.47 -0.36 13.12
C GLY A 27 3.10 0.84 13.83
N LYS A 28 3.89 1.64 13.12
CA LYS A 28 4.49 2.86 13.66
C LYS A 28 3.46 3.93 14.01
N VAL A 29 2.39 4.09 13.23
CA VAL A 29 1.28 5.00 13.57
C VAL A 29 0.60 4.58 14.88
N VAL A 30 0.38 3.29 15.10
CA VAL A 30 -0.18 2.76 16.35
C VAL A 30 0.77 3.00 17.53
N GLU A 31 2.07 2.74 17.36
CA GLU A 31 3.10 2.98 18.38
C GLU A 31 3.14 4.47 18.78
N MET A 32 3.14 5.38 17.81
CA MET A 32 3.09 6.83 18.07
C MET A 32 1.82 7.24 18.83
N ALA A 33 0.67 6.65 18.50
CA ALA A 33 -0.58 6.94 19.21
C ALA A 33 -0.56 6.47 20.67
N SER A 34 0.10 5.34 20.96
CA SER A 34 0.33 4.89 22.34
C SER A 34 1.18 5.89 23.11
N LEU A 35 2.30 6.32 22.52
CA LEU A 35 3.21 7.31 23.11
C LEU A 35 2.52 8.66 23.33
N GLU A 36 1.68 9.11 22.40
CA GLU A 36 0.88 10.32 22.55
C GLU A 36 -0.05 10.23 23.77
N SER A 37 -0.72 9.08 23.94
CA SER A 37 -1.62 8.87 25.08
C SER A 37 -0.86 8.83 26.41
N GLU A 38 0.32 8.22 26.45
CA GLU A 38 1.19 8.18 27.63
C GLU A 38 1.68 9.59 27.99
N LEU A 39 2.24 10.34 27.02
CA LEU A 39 2.71 11.70 27.23
C LEU A 39 1.58 12.65 27.62
N GLY A 40 0.41 12.52 26.97
CA GLY A 40 -0.77 13.33 27.23
C GLY A 40 -1.36 13.10 28.61
N ALA A 41 -1.15 11.94 29.23
CA ALA A 41 -1.55 11.67 30.60
C ALA A 41 -0.64 12.36 31.63
N MET A 42 0.61 12.65 31.26
CA MET A 42 1.60 13.23 32.18
C MET A 42 1.41 14.74 32.35
N TRP A 43 1.02 15.47 31.30
CA TRP A 43 0.90 16.94 31.33
C TRP A 43 -0.50 17.42 30.94
N GLN A 44 -1.22 18.07 31.85
CA GLN A 44 -2.52 18.69 31.56
C GLN A 44 -2.38 20.19 31.26
N GLY A 45 -3.15 20.70 30.30
CA GLY A 45 -3.19 22.12 29.97
C GLY A 45 -3.47 22.39 28.49
N GLU A 46 -3.56 23.68 28.15
CA GLU A 46 -3.87 24.14 26.79
C GLU A 46 -2.83 23.70 25.75
N ALA A 47 -1.54 23.68 26.13
CA ALA A 47 -0.47 23.19 25.28
C ALA A 47 -0.60 21.69 24.94
N ASN A 48 -0.99 20.85 25.91
CA ASN A 48 -1.27 19.44 25.64
C ASN A 48 -2.46 19.32 24.69
N ASN A 49 -3.57 20.01 24.96
CA ASN A 49 -4.75 19.97 24.10
C ASN A 49 -4.41 20.35 22.64
N ALA A 50 -3.63 21.41 22.44
CA ALA A 50 -3.18 21.82 21.11
C ALA A 50 -2.33 20.74 20.41
N PHE A 51 -1.41 20.10 21.15
CA PHE A 51 -0.61 18.99 20.64
C PHE A 51 -1.50 17.77 20.27
N ARG A 52 -2.41 17.35 21.15
CA ARG A 52 -3.35 16.24 20.88
C ARG A 52 -4.20 16.50 19.65
N THR A 53 -4.68 17.73 19.48
CA THR A 53 -5.45 18.13 18.30
C THR A 53 -4.62 18.03 17.03
N ALA A 54 -3.39 18.56 17.03
CA ALA A 54 -2.48 18.47 15.89
C ALA A 54 -2.16 17.00 15.55
N PHE A 55 -1.82 16.19 16.55
CA PHE A 55 -1.52 14.78 16.38
C PHE A 55 -2.69 14.00 15.77
N ASN A 56 -3.93 14.25 16.22
CA ASN A 56 -5.11 13.59 15.67
C ASN A 56 -5.38 13.95 14.21
N ASN A 57 -5.10 15.20 13.81
CA ASN A 57 -5.19 15.60 12.40
C ASN A 57 -4.14 14.87 11.56
N ASP A 58 -2.90 14.79 12.04
CA ASP A 58 -1.82 14.05 11.36
C ASP A 58 -2.14 12.56 11.25
N ARG A 59 -2.70 11.97 12.31
CA ARG A 59 -3.16 10.58 12.31
C ARG A 59 -4.18 10.31 11.21
N GLN A 60 -5.14 11.21 11.01
CA GLN A 60 -6.10 11.08 9.92
C GLN A 60 -5.40 11.10 8.54
N ALA A 61 -4.40 11.96 8.37
CA ALA A 61 -3.61 12.02 7.13
C ALA A 61 -2.82 10.72 6.91
N TRP A 62 -2.21 10.16 7.96
CA TRP A 62 -1.49 8.88 7.88
C TRP A 62 -2.42 7.70 7.56
N ASP A 63 -3.60 7.65 8.17
CA ASP A 63 -4.60 6.63 7.86
C ASP A 63 -5.06 6.71 6.40
N ASN A 64 -5.27 7.93 5.89
CA ASN A 64 -5.61 8.15 4.49
C ASN A 64 -4.47 7.75 3.54
N PHE A 65 -3.23 8.09 3.89
CA PHE A 65 -2.06 7.65 3.13
C PHE A 65 -1.98 6.12 3.05
N ALA A 66 -2.12 5.43 4.18
CA ALA A 66 -2.07 3.97 4.19
C ALA A 66 -3.20 3.33 3.37
N LYS A 67 -4.39 3.95 3.31
CA LYS A 67 -5.49 3.50 2.45
C LYS A 67 -5.19 3.72 0.97
N LEU A 68 -4.59 4.85 0.60
CA LEU A 68 -4.16 5.11 -0.77
C LEU A 68 -3.12 4.09 -1.25
N VAL A 69 -2.19 3.70 -0.36
CA VAL A 69 -1.21 2.64 -0.66
C VAL A 69 -1.91 1.29 -0.91
N ASP A 70 -2.91 0.93 -0.11
CA ASP A 70 -3.69 -0.31 -0.35
C ASP A 70 -4.42 -0.29 -1.72
N GLN A 71 -5.03 0.84 -2.08
CA GLN A 71 -5.69 1.01 -3.38
C GLN A 71 -4.71 0.91 -4.55
N TYR A 72 -3.52 1.50 -4.39
CA TYR A 72 -2.45 1.41 -5.36
C TYR A 72 -1.98 -0.04 -5.55
N ILE A 73 -1.74 -0.75 -4.44
CA ILE A 73 -1.40 -2.18 -4.45
C ILE A 73 -2.46 -3.01 -5.16
N ALA A 74 -3.75 -2.77 -4.88
CA ALA A 74 -4.85 -3.49 -5.53
C ALA A 74 -4.88 -3.25 -7.05
N THR A 75 -4.60 -2.02 -7.46
CA THR A 75 -4.54 -1.65 -8.88
C THR A 75 -3.37 -2.34 -9.58
N LEU A 76 -2.18 -2.37 -8.95
CA LEU A 76 -1.02 -3.09 -9.49
C LEU A 76 -1.30 -4.59 -9.67
N LYS A 77 -1.97 -5.23 -8.70
CA LYS A 77 -2.39 -6.64 -8.81
C LYS A 77 -3.35 -6.85 -9.98
N SER A 78 -4.37 -6.01 -10.10
CA SER A 78 -5.34 -6.11 -11.21
C SER A 78 -4.67 -5.96 -12.58
N ILE A 79 -3.70 -5.05 -12.69
CA ILE A 79 -2.90 -4.90 -13.91
C ILE A 79 -2.10 -6.17 -14.19
N ALA A 80 -1.42 -6.74 -13.18
CA ALA A 80 -0.66 -7.98 -13.30
C ALA A 80 -1.53 -9.13 -13.82
N ASP A 81 -2.69 -9.35 -13.21
CA ASP A 81 -3.62 -10.41 -13.57
C ASP A 81 -4.10 -10.27 -15.02
N ARG A 82 -4.41 -9.04 -15.44
CA ARG A 82 -4.85 -8.77 -16.82
C ARG A 82 -3.74 -9.04 -17.84
N TYR A 83 -2.49 -8.77 -17.50
CA TYR A 83 -1.35 -9.11 -18.37
C TYR A 83 -1.21 -10.62 -18.52
N VAL A 84 -1.28 -11.38 -17.43
CA VAL A 84 -1.19 -12.85 -17.46
C VAL A 84 -2.29 -13.45 -18.32
N GLN A 85 -3.55 -13.04 -18.11
CA GLN A 85 -4.70 -13.52 -18.89
C GLN A 85 -4.56 -13.23 -20.40
N THR A 86 -4.05 -12.04 -20.75
CA THR A 86 -3.87 -11.65 -22.15
C THR A 86 -2.80 -12.52 -22.82
N GLU A 87 -1.70 -12.81 -22.12
CA GLU A 87 -0.63 -13.67 -22.63
C GLU A 87 -1.10 -15.12 -22.79
N GLU A 88 -1.84 -15.67 -21.82
CA GLU A 88 -2.45 -17.00 -21.90
C GLU A 88 -3.42 -17.12 -23.10
N THR A 89 -4.22 -16.08 -23.34
CA THR A 89 -5.14 -16.03 -24.48
C THR A 89 -4.38 -16.03 -25.80
N ASN A 90 -3.36 -15.16 -25.93
CA ASN A 90 -2.55 -15.04 -27.14
C ASN A 90 -1.79 -16.35 -27.45
N THR A 91 -1.19 -16.96 -26.42
CA THR A 91 -0.47 -18.24 -26.57
C THR A 91 -1.41 -19.39 -26.94
N THR A 92 -2.61 -19.44 -26.38
CA THR A 92 -3.64 -20.42 -26.75
C THR A 92 -4.11 -20.24 -28.20
N GLN A 93 -4.39 -19.01 -28.62
CA GLN A 93 -4.76 -18.72 -30.00
C GLN A 93 -3.64 -19.08 -30.98
N ALA A 94 -2.38 -18.80 -30.64
CA ALA A 94 -1.24 -19.17 -31.46
C ALA A 94 -1.07 -20.70 -31.59
N LYS A 95 -1.27 -21.45 -30.50
CA LYS A 95 -1.22 -22.92 -30.52
C LYS A 95 -2.34 -23.56 -31.34
N ASN A 96 -3.50 -22.92 -31.40
CA ASN A 96 -4.67 -23.42 -32.13
C ASN A 96 -4.68 -23.02 -33.62
N ARG A 97 -3.65 -22.32 -34.11
CA ARG A 97 -3.51 -22.03 -35.55
C ARG A 97 -3.06 -23.29 -36.29
N THR A 98 -3.96 -23.85 -37.09
CA THR A 98 -3.67 -24.86 -38.11
C THR A 98 -3.25 -24.20 -39.43
N TYR A 99 -2.30 -24.82 -40.14
CA TYR A 99 -1.79 -24.41 -41.46
C TYR A 99 -2.37 -25.28 -42.56
#